data_AF-A0A943Y4K1-F1
#
_entry.id   AF-A0A943Y4K1-F1
#
_cell.length_a   1.000
_cell.length_b   1.000
_cell.length_c   1.000
_cell.angle_alpha   90.00
_cell.angle_beta   90.00
_cell.angle_gamma   90.00
#
_symmetry.space_group_name_H-M   'P 1'
#
loop_
_entity.id
_entity.type
_entity.pdbx_description
1 polymer ?
#
loop_
_entity_poly.entity_id
_entity_poly.type
_entity_poly.pdbx_seq_one_letter_code
_entity_poly.pdbx_strand_id
1 'polypeptide(L)' 'GIAQDQAKKISKMIREEGPKGVKATIQGDELRVSSKSRDDLQDVIAMLKSADLDVDLQFVNYR' A
#
# COMPACT_ATOMS: atom_id res chain seq x y z
N GLY A 1 -7.56 8.92 9.20
CA GLY A 1 -6.10 8.92 9.01
C GLY A 1 -5.58 7.55 9.36
N ILE A 2 -4.66 7.01 8.57
CA ILE A 2 -4.01 5.74 8.86
C ILE A 2 -3.05 5.96 10.03
N ALA A 3 -3.14 5.14 11.07
CA ALA A 3 -2.18 5.16 12.16
C ALA A 3 -0.76 4.96 11.62
N GLN A 4 0.20 5.73 12.11
CA GLN A 4 1.58 5.73 11.63
C GLN A 4 2.24 4.34 11.70
N ASP A 5 1.87 3.53 12.70
CA ASP A 5 2.27 2.12 12.82
C ASP A 5 1.75 1.24 11.68
N GLN A 6 0.49 1.44 11.27
CA GLN A 6 -0.10 0.74 10.14
C GLN A 6 0.53 1.19 8.82
N ALA A 7 0.74 2.50 8.63
CA ALA A 7 1.42 3.03 7.45
C ALA A 7 2.82 2.43 7.28
N LYS A 8 3.59 2.32 8.38
CA LYS A 8 4.91 1.69 8.37
C LYS A 8 4.84 0.19 8.08
N LYS A 9 3.91 -0.55 8.70
CA LYS A 9 3.70 -1.98 8.43
C LYS A 9 3.39 -2.22 6.95
N ILE A 10 2.42 -1.48 6.41
CA ILE A 10 2.00 -1.58 5.01
C ILE A 10 3.16 -1.21 4.08
N SER A 11 3.85 -0.10 4.33
CA SER A 11 5.00 0.30 3.50
C SER A 11 6.11 -0.75 3.50
N LYS A 12 6.31 -1.45 4.60
CA LYS A 12 7.30 -2.52 4.71
C LYS A 12 6.82 -3.78 3.98
N MET A 13 5.57 -4.19 4.19
CA MET A 13 4.94 -5.32 3.52
C MET A 13 4.92 -5.15 1.99
N ILE A 14 4.54 -3.97 1.48
CA ILE A 14 4.61 -3.66 0.04
C ILE A 14 6.03 -3.79 -0.51
N ARG A 15 7.05 -3.54 0.31
CA ARG A 15 8.45 -3.62 -0.11
C ARG A 15 9.04 -5.02 -0.02
N GLU A 16 8.54 -5.84 0.91
CA GLU A 16 8.99 -7.22 1.12
C GLU A 16 8.21 -8.22 0.25
N GLU A 17 6.89 -8.10 0.23
CA GLU A 17 5.99 -9.00 -0.51
C GLU A 17 5.52 -8.41 -1.85
N GLY A 18 5.48 -7.09 -1.95
CA GLY A 18 5.00 -6.43 -3.16
C GLY A 18 6.00 -6.50 -4.34
N PRO A 19 5.51 -6.27 -5.57
CA PRO A 19 6.32 -6.36 -6.78
C PRO A 19 7.43 -5.30 -6.84
N LYS A 20 8.56 -5.64 -7.49
CA LYS A 20 9.75 -4.77 -7.61
C LYS A 20 9.54 -3.43 -8.33
N GLY A 21 8.32 -3.12 -8.78
CA GLY A 21 7.93 -1.85 -9.38
C GLY A 21 7.21 -0.87 -8.46
N VAL A 22 6.82 -1.29 -7.26
CA VAL A 22 5.96 -0.50 -6.37
C VAL A 22 6.79 0.34 -5.40
N LYS A 23 6.47 1.63 -5.35
CA LYS A 23 7.02 2.59 -4.37
C LYS A 23 5.92 3.06 -3.45
N ALA A 24 6.07 2.80 -2.15
CA ALA A 24 5.22 3.33 -1.10
C ALA A 24 5.91 4.52 -0.41
N THR A 25 5.20 5.63 -0.23
CA THR A 25 5.65 6.84 0.46
C THR A 25 4.63 7.20 1.53
N ILE A 26 5.08 7.37 2.78
CA ILE A 26 4.22 7.78 3.89
C ILE A 26 4.23 9.32 3.96
N GLN A 27 3.07 9.95 3.89
CA GLN A 27 2.87 11.39 4.06
C GLN A 27 1.95 11.63 5.26
N GLY A 28 2.54 11.86 6.44
CA GLY A 28 1.77 12.02 7.68
C GLY A 28 0.93 10.78 7.97
N ASP A 29 -0.39 10.93 7.88
CA ASP A 29 -1.40 9.89 8.11
C ASP A 29 -1.94 9.26 6.80
N GLU A 30 -1.28 9.52 5.67
CA GLU A 30 -1.63 8.98 4.34
C GLU A 30 -0.47 8.17 3.74
N LEU A 31 -0.80 7.13 2.97
CA LEU A 31 0.17 6.32 2.24
C LEU A 31 -0.05 6.46 0.75
N ARG A 32 0.92 7.03 0.04
CA ARG A 32 0.93 7.10 -1.43
C ARG A 32 1.69 5.92 -2.00
N VAL A 33 1.01 5.12 -2.82
CA VAL A 33 1.60 3.99 -3.55
C VAL A 33 1.66 4.33 -5.04
N SER A 34 2.79 4.09 -5.68
CA SER A 34 3.00 4.33 -7.11
C SER A 34 3.69 3.13 -7.75
N SER A 35 3.23 2.71 -8.92
CA SER A 35 3.86 1.64 -9.69
C SER A 35 3.96 2.03 -11.17
N LYS A 36 4.68 1.22 -11.96
CA LYS A 36 4.65 1.28 -13.43
C LYS A 36 3.67 0.30 -14.06
N SER A 37 3.33 -0.79 -13.37
CA SER A 37 2.46 -1.84 -13.89
C SER A 37 1.14 -1.84 -13.14
N ARG A 38 0.04 -1.94 -13.89
CA ARG A 38 -1.31 -1.98 -13.31
C ARG A 38 -1.55 -3.29 -12.56
N ASP A 39 -0.98 -4.39 -13.03
CA ASP A 39 -1.01 -5.70 -12.38
C ASP A 39 -0.33 -5.63 -11.00
N ASP A 40 0.83 -4.97 -10.92
CA ASP A 40 1.53 -4.79 -9.64
C ASP A 40 0.68 -4.03 -8.60
N LEU A 41 -0.11 -3.04 -9.04
CA LEU A 41 -1.03 -2.32 -8.14
C LEU A 41 -2.18 -3.21 -7.69
N GLN A 42 -2.75 -4.00 -8.60
CA GLN A 42 -3.83 -4.94 -8.28
C GLN A 42 -3.36 -5.99 -7.27
N ASP A 43 -2.17 -6.57 -7.45
CA ASP A 43 -1.59 -7.56 -6.54
C ASP A 43 -1.37 -6.97 -5.14
N VAL A 44 -0.80 -5.76 -5.05
CA VAL A 44 -0.63 -5.08 -3.77
C VAL A 44 -1.97 -4.79 -3.11
N ILE A 45 -3.00 -4.36 -3.86
CA ILE A 45 -4.33 -4.12 -3.31
C ILE A 45 -4.96 -5.42 -2.79
N ALA A 46 -4.86 -6.51 -3.53
CA ALA A 46 -5.39 -7.81 -3.13
C ALA A 46 -4.67 -8.33 -1.88
N MET A 47 -3.35 -8.18 -1.83
CA MET A 47 -2.53 -8.56 -0.69
C MET A 47 -2.87 -7.73 0.55
N LEU A 48 -3.03 -6.42 0.39
CA LEU A 48 -3.40 -5.53 1.51
C LEU A 48 -4.85 -5.70 1.97
N LYS A 49 -5.76 -6.11 1.09
CA LYS A 49 -7.13 -6.51 1.46
C LYS A 49 -7.18 -7.87 2.15
N SER A 50 -6.23 -8.76 1.83
CA SER A 50 -6.12 -10.09 2.44
C SER A 50 -5.32 -10.08 3.73
N ALA A 51 -4.39 -9.14 3.87
CA ALA A 51 -3.75 -8.83 5.13
C ALA A 51 -4.84 -8.24 6.03
N ASP A 52 -5.10 -8.91 7.15
CA ASP A 52 -6.10 -8.55 8.16
C ASP A 52 -5.69 -7.24 8.86
N LEU A 53 -5.81 -6.14 8.12
CA LEU A 53 -5.52 -4.80 8.55
C LEU A 53 -6.84 -4.22 9.02
N ASP A 54 -6.94 -3.97 10.32
CA ASP A 54 -8.09 -3.37 11.02
C ASP A 54 -8.27 -1.88 10.65
N VAL A 55 -7.97 -1.52 9.40
CA VAL A 55 -8.02 -0.17 8.85
C VAL A 55 -8.60 -0.22 7.44
N ASP A 56 -9.63 0.58 7.19
CA ASP A 56 -10.19 0.76 5.85
C ASP A 56 -9.13 1.39 4.92
N LEU A 57 -8.53 0.57 4.06
CA LEU A 57 -7.59 1.03 3.06
C LEU A 57 -8.35 1.62 1.87
N GLN A 58 -8.34 2.94 1.78
CA GLN A 58 -8.86 3.66 0.63
C GLN A 58 -7.77 3.85 -0.41
N PHE A 59 -7.91 3.15 -1.52
CA PHE A 59 -7.08 3.33 -2.71
C PHE A 59 -7.69 4.43 -3.58
N VAL A 60 -7.20 5.64 -3.43
CA VAL A 60 -7.64 6.81 -4.22
C VAL A 60 -6.57 7.20 -5.24
N ASN A 61 -7.00 7.76 -6.37
CA ASN A 61 -6.12 8.30 -7.41
C ASN A 61 -5.29 7.25 -8.17
N TYR A 62 -5.96 6.27 -8.80
CA TYR A 62 -5.33 5.40 -9.81
C TYR A 62 -4.90 6.26 -11.01
N ARG A 63 -3.59 6.40 -11.23
CA ARG A 63 -3.04 7.16 -12.36
C ARG A 63 -1.88 6.44 -12.99
#